data_AF-A0A498NK07-F1
#
_entry.id   AF-A0A498NK07-F1
#
_cell.length_a   1.000
_cell.length_b   1.000
_cell.length_c   1.000
_cell.angle_alpha   90.00
_cell.angle_beta   90.00
_cell.angle_gamma   90.00
#
_symmetry.space_group_name_H-M   'P 1'
#
loop_
_entity.id
_entity.type
_entity.pdbx_description
1 polymer ?
#
loop_
_entity_poly.entity_id
_entity_poly.type
_entity_poly.pdbx_seq_one_letter_code
_entity_poly.pdbx_strand_id
1 'polypeptide(L)'
;MGVVSWLKSLFVLQLLIGFVFVVSGLIINFIQLCTCVLWPINKQLYRKINTRLSYSLWSQLVMLLEWWSGTECTLYTDQATVDKFGKEHVIIILNHNYEIDFLCGWTICERYGVLGSSKVLAKHELLKVPLIGWTWYFLEIVFCKRKWEEDRETVFSGLNSLRDYPEYMWFETM
;
A
#
# COMPACT_ATOMS: atom_id res chain seq x y z
N MET A 1 -20.57 -15.82 -22.55
CA MET A 1 -20.25 -15.19 -21.24
C MET A 1 -20.66 -16.16 -20.15
N GLY A 2 -19.73 -16.63 -19.31
CA GLY A 2 -20.08 -17.53 -18.20
C GLY A 2 -20.89 -16.81 -17.11
N VAL A 3 -21.63 -17.55 -16.29
CA VAL A 3 -22.48 -17.00 -15.21
C VAL A 3 -21.70 -16.04 -14.30
N VAL A 4 -20.45 -16.37 -13.96
CA VAL A 4 -19.57 -15.52 -13.13
C VAL A 4 -19.23 -14.19 -13.82
N SER A 5 -18.93 -14.22 -15.12
CA SER A 5 -18.62 -13.02 -15.90
C SER A 5 -19.84 -12.11 -16.03
N TRP A 6 -21.04 -12.69 -16.17
CA TRP A 6 -22.30 -11.94 -16.14
C TRP A 6 -22.57 -11.31 -14.77
N LEU A 7 -22.32 -12.02 -13.66
CA LEU A 7 -22.45 -11.44 -12.32
C LEU A 7 -21.50 -10.25 -12.15
N LYS A 8 -20.22 -10.39 -12.52
CA LYS A 8 -19.24 -9.29 -12.40
C LYS A 8 -19.56 -8.05 -13.24
N SER A 9 -20.37 -8.18 -14.29
CA SER A 9 -20.80 -7.02 -15.10
C SER A 9 -22.01 -6.27 -14.50
N LEU A 10 -22.63 -6.79 -13.43
CA LEU A 10 -23.74 -6.13 -12.78
C LEU A 10 -23.27 -4.87 -12.04
N PHE A 11 -23.76 -3.70 -12.50
CA PHE A 11 -23.44 -2.40 -11.93
C PHE A 11 -23.72 -2.32 -10.41
N VAL A 12 -24.78 -2.97 -9.92
CA VAL A 12 -25.12 -3.01 -8.49
C VAL A 12 -24.02 -3.67 -7.67
N LEU A 13 -23.37 -4.71 -8.18
CA LEU A 13 -22.26 -5.38 -7.48
C LEU A 13 -21.00 -4.51 -7.47
N GLN A 14 -20.71 -3.84 -8.59
CA GLN A 14 -19.59 -2.90 -8.68
C GLN A 14 -19.78 -1.71 -7.72
N LEU A 15 -21.00 -1.18 -7.63
CA LEU A 15 -21.37 -0.13 -6.70
C LEU A 15 -21.24 -0.60 -5.24
N LEU A 16 -21.67 -1.83 -4.94
CA LEU A 16 -21.53 -2.43 -3.61
C LEU A 16 -20.06 -2.55 -3.19
N ILE A 17 -19.18 -2.98 -4.10
CA ILE A 17 -17.74 -3.05 -3.82
C ILE A 17 -17.17 -1.66 -3.54
N GLY A 18 -17.50 -0.66 -4.37
CA GLY A 18 -17.08 0.72 -4.14
C GLY A 18 -17.59 1.26 -2.80
N PHE A 19 -18.84 0.97 -2.44
CA PHE A 19 -19.42 1.34 -1.15
C PHE A 19 -18.67 0.70 0.02
N VAL A 20 -18.38 -0.60 -0.05
CA VAL A 20 -17.60 -1.32 0.97
C VAL A 20 -16.22 -0.71 1.13
N PHE A 21 -15.53 -0.41 0.03
CA PHE A 21 -14.21 0.23 0.05
C PHE A 21 -14.24 1.60 0.73
N VAL A 22 -15.22 2.44 0.37
CA VAL A 22 -15.36 3.78 0.95
C VAL A 22 -15.69 3.71 2.44
N VAL A 23 -16.68 2.91 2.84
CA VAL A 23 -17.09 2.80 4.24
C VAL A 23 -15.98 2.20 5.10
N SER A 24 -15.36 1.10 4.64
CA SER A 24 -14.23 0.50 5.37
C SER A 24 -13.04 1.44 5.46
N GLY A 25 -12.71 2.17 4.38
CA GLY A 25 -11.65 3.18 4.37
C GLY A 25 -11.89 4.31 5.37
N LEU A 26 -13.12 4.81 5.47
CA LEU A 26 -13.47 5.86 6.44
C LEU A 26 -13.35 5.36 7.88
N ILE A 27 -13.84 4.15 8.16
CA ILE A 27 -13.71 3.50 9.48
C ILE A 27 -12.23 3.32 9.82
N ILE A 28 -11.44 2.81 8.87
CA ILE A 28 -10.00 2.61 9.04
C ILE A 28 -9.31 3.94 9.33
N ASN A 29 -9.50 4.98 8.52
CA ASN A 29 -8.87 6.28 8.76
C ASN A 29 -9.27 6.90 10.10
N PHE A 30 -10.53 6.72 10.53
CA PHE A 30 -10.95 7.16 11.85
C PHE A 30 -10.17 6.43 12.95
N ILE A 31 -10.02 5.11 12.86
CA ILE A 31 -9.19 4.34 13.81
C ILE A 31 -7.73 4.79 13.74
N GLN A 32 -7.16 4.99 12.55
CA GLN A 32 -5.78 5.46 12.38
C GLN A 32 -5.58 6.84 13.04
N LEU A 33 -6.53 7.76 12.89
CA LEU A 33 -6.52 9.03 13.60
C LEU A 33 -6.52 8.83 15.13
N CYS A 34 -7.34 7.91 15.65
CA CYS A 34 -7.30 7.56 17.06
C CYS A 34 -5.95 6.96 17.48
N THR A 35 -5.27 6.21 16.61
CA THR A 35 -3.94 5.65 16.94
C THR A 35 -2.86 6.72 17.09
N CYS A 36 -3.03 7.95 16.61
CA CYS A 36 -2.03 9.02 16.77
C CYS A 36 -1.65 9.28 18.23
N VAL A 37 -2.55 9.02 19.19
CA VAL A 37 -2.22 9.11 20.63
C VAL A 37 -1.15 8.13 21.07
N LEU A 38 -0.99 7.01 20.35
CA LEU A 38 0.03 5.99 20.60
C LEU A 38 1.39 6.40 20.03
N TRP A 39 1.45 7.28 19.03
CA TRP A 39 2.70 7.65 18.37
C TRP A 39 3.78 8.18 19.35
N PRO A 40 3.48 9.13 20.28
CA PRO A 40 4.48 9.61 21.24
C PRO A 40 4.77 8.62 22.39
N ILE A 41 3.89 7.66 22.66
CA ILE A 41 4.02 6.72 23.79
C ILE A 41 4.76 5.45 23.34
N ASN A 42 4.35 4.88 22.22
CA ASN A 42 4.88 3.66 21.64
C ASN A 42 4.72 3.69 20.11
N LYS A 43 5.67 4.36 19.45
CA LYS A 43 5.76 4.46 17.98
C LYS A 43 5.73 3.10 17.28
N GLN A 44 6.33 2.08 17.89
CA GLN A 44 6.41 0.73 17.33
C GLN A 44 5.02 0.06 17.30
N LEU A 45 4.24 0.21 18.38
CA LEU A 45 2.86 -0.26 18.41
C LEU A 45 1.98 0.50 17.43
N TYR A 46 2.12 1.83 17.36
CA TYR A 46 1.44 2.67 16.37
C TYR A 46 1.65 2.14 14.95
N ARG A 47 2.92 1.87 14.56
CA ARG A 47 3.27 1.35 13.24
C ARG A 47 2.68 -0.02 12.97
N LYS A 48 2.78 -0.96 13.93
CA LYS A 48 2.21 -2.30 13.79
C LYS A 48 0.70 -2.24 13.55
N ILE A 49 -0.04 -1.46 14.34
CA ILE A 49 -1.49 -1.31 14.19
C ILE A 49 -1.83 -0.72 12.81
N ASN A 50 -1.17 0.38 12.43
CA ASN A 50 -1.41 1.03 11.14
C ASN A 50 -1.10 0.11 9.96
N THR A 51 -0.02 -0.67 10.02
CA THR A 51 0.29 -1.70 9.02
C THR A 51 -0.87 -2.70 8.84
N ARG A 52 -1.48 -3.18 9.94
CA ARG A 52 -2.61 -4.13 9.85
C ARG A 52 -3.89 -3.47 9.32
N LEU A 53 -4.16 -2.24 9.74
CA LEU A 53 -5.29 -1.46 9.23
C LEU A 53 -5.17 -1.20 7.72
N SER A 54 -3.97 -0.83 7.26
CA SER A 54 -3.70 -0.60 5.85
C SER A 54 -3.77 -1.88 5.02
N TYR A 55 -3.29 -3.02 5.55
CA TYR A 55 -3.47 -4.33 4.92
C TYR A 55 -4.94 -4.59 4.59
N SER A 56 -5.86 -4.32 5.52
CA SER A 56 -7.31 -4.52 5.30
C SER A 56 -7.90 -3.63 4.21
N LEU A 57 -7.28 -2.49 3.90
CA LEU A 57 -7.71 -1.61 2.81
C LEU A 57 -7.09 -2.03 1.47
N TRP A 58 -5.80 -2.35 1.46
CA TRP A 58 -5.06 -2.72 0.24
C TRP A 58 -5.46 -4.09 -0.28
N SER A 59 -5.77 -5.05 0.59
CA SER A 59 -6.22 -6.38 0.16
C SER A 59 -7.52 -6.34 -0.65
N GLN A 60 -8.37 -5.32 -0.45
CA GLN A 60 -9.56 -5.10 -1.28
C GLN A 60 -9.18 -4.72 -2.71
N LEU A 61 -8.14 -3.90 -2.89
CA LEU A 61 -7.64 -3.49 -4.21
C LEU A 61 -6.89 -4.64 -4.90
N VAL A 62 -6.09 -5.42 -4.16
CA VAL A 62 -5.45 -6.64 -4.70
C VAL A 62 -6.51 -7.66 -5.13
N MET A 63 -7.57 -7.86 -4.32
CA MET A 63 -8.70 -8.71 -4.69
C MET A 63 -9.40 -8.23 -5.96
N LEU A 64 -9.58 -6.92 -6.14
CA LEU A 64 -10.11 -6.36 -7.37
C LEU A 64 -9.20 -6.63 -8.58
N LEU A 65 -7.88 -6.51 -8.42
CA LEU A 65 -6.93 -6.78 -9.48
C LEU A 65 -6.93 -8.27 -9.85
N GLU A 66 -6.59 -9.15 -8.92
CA GLU A 66 -6.43 -10.57 -9.25
C GLU A 66 -7.78 -11.24 -9.48
N TRP A 67 -8.67 -11.20 -8.48
CA TRP A 67 -9.89 -12.00 -8.51
C TRP A 67 -10.99 -11.38 -9.35
N TRP A 68 -11.23 -10.06 -9.23
CA TRP A 68 -12.32 -9.43 -9.97
C TRP A 68 -11.98 -9.28 -11.46
N SER A 69 -10.82 -8.70 -11.79
CA SER A 69 -10.42 -8.48 -13.17
C SER A 69 -9.87 -9.73 -13.87
N GLY A 70 -9.37 -10.71 -13.12
CA GLY A 70 -8.68 -11.87 -13.68
C GLY A 70 -7.25 -11.56 -14.13
N THR A 71 -6.63 -10.51 -13.59
CA THR A 71 -5.25 -10.15 -13.92
C THR A 71 -4.30 -11.14 -13.26
N GLU A 72 -3.39 -11.71 -14.05
CA GLU A 72 -2.33 -12.59 -13.56
C GLU A 72 -1.00 -11.83 -13.50
N CYS A 73 -0.46 -11.66 -12.29
CA CYS A 73 0.89 -11.14 -12.09
C CYS A 73 1.88 -12.30 -11.90
N THR A 74 2.84 -12.46 -12.81
CA THR A 74 3.87 -13.49 -12.74
C THR A 74 5.22 -12.87 -12.42
N LEU A 75 5.88 -13.37 -11.37
CA LEU A 75 7.22 -12.95 -10.97
C LEU A 75 8.25 -13.96 -11.46
N TYR A 76 9.28 -13.47 -12.16
CA TYR A 76 10.40 -14.29 -12.64
C TYR A 76 11.66 -13.92 -11.85
N THR A 77 12.19 -14.87 -11.09
CA THR A 77 13.44 -14.74 -10.34
C THR A 77 13.97 -16.13 -9.96
N ASP A 78 15.19 -16.21 -9.43
CA ASP A 78 15.76 -17.46 -8.93
C ASP A 78 15.22 -17.83 -7.53
N GLN A 79 15.25 -19.11 -7.18
CA GLN A 79 14.72 -19.60 -5.90
C GLN A 79 15.43 -18.98 -4.69
N ALA A 80 16.73 -18.70 -4.78
CA ALA A 80 17.48 -18.13 -3.65
C ALA A 80 17.03 -16.71 -3.34
N THR A 81 16.54 -15.96 -4.33
CA THR A 81 15.87 -14.68 -4.14
C THR A 81 14.48 -14.86 -3.51
N VAL A 82 13.66 -15.80 -4.01
CA VAL A 82 12.33 -16.09 -3.44
C VAL A 82 12.41 -16.44 -1.95
N ASP A 83 13.42 -17.20 -1.55
CA ASP A 83 13.59 -17.65 -0.16
C ASP A 83 13.79 -16.48 0.84
N LYS A 84 14.13 -15.28 0.35
CA LYS A 84 14.31 -14.06 1.15
C LYS A 84 13.07 -13.18 1.21
N PHE A 85 12.10 -13.37 0.31
CA PHE A 85 10.93 -12.51 0.24
C PHE A 85 10.11 -12.54 1.54
N GLY A 86 9.66 -11.35 1.96
CA GLY A 86 8.94 -11.15 3.21
C GLY A 86 9.77 -11.34 4.49
N LYS A 87 11.09 -11.54 4.39
CA LYS A 87 11.99 -11.80 5.53
C LYS A 87 13.05 -10.71 5.75
N GLU A 88 13.06 -9.68 4.92
CA GLU A 88 13.97 -8.54 5.03
C GLU A 88 13.33 -7.27 4.47
N HIS A 89 13.90 -6.11 4.84
CA HIS A 89 13.54 -4.85 4.21
C HIS A 89 14.12 -4.79 2.81
N VAL A 90 13.33 -4.35 1.84
CA VAL A 90 13.71 -4.30 0.43
C VAL A 90 13.45 -2.92 -0.13
N ILE A 91 14.39 -2.42 -0.94
CA ILE A 91 14.16 -1.28 -1.82
C ILE A 91 13.95 -1.84 -3.22
N ILE A 92 12.80 -1.54 -3.80
CA ILE A 92 12.41 -1.96 -5.14
C ILE A 92 12.55 -0.77 -6.06
N ILE A 93 13.36 -0.92 -7.11
CA ILE A 93 13.52 0.09 -8.16
C ILE A 93 12.73 -0.42 -9.36
N LEU A 94 11.67 0.29 -9.72
CA LEU A 94 10.74 -0.10 -10.78
C LEU A 94 10.86 0.87 -11.94
N ASN A 95 10.77 0.35 -13.17
CA ASN A 95 10.36 1.17 -14.30
C ASN A 95 8.85 1.44 -14.18
N HIS A 96 8.41 2.68 -14.38
CA HIS A 96 7.00 3.05 -14.30
C HIS A 96 6.46 3.42 -15.68
N ASN A 97 5.63 2.54 -16.24
CA ASN A 97 5.05 2.68 -17.58
C ASN A 97 3.52 2.79 -17.53
N TYR A 98 2.86 2.17 -16.55
CA TYR A 98 1.40 2.11 -16.46
C TYR A 98 0.89 2.49 -15.08
N GLU A 99 -0.31 3.05 -15.02
CA GLU A 99 -0.94 3.49 -13.77
C GLU A 99 -1.15 2.34 -12.77
N ILE A 100 -1.28 1.11 -13.25
CA ILE A 100 -1.51 -0.08 -12.43
C ILE A 100 -0.23 -0.75 -11.93
N ASP A 101 0.96 -0.25 -12.30
CA ASP A 101 2.24 -0.88 -11.93
C ASP A 101 2.35 -1.10 -10.41
N PHE A 102 1.90 -0.10 -9.64
CA PHE A 102 1.88 -0.16 -8.18
C PHE A 102 0.96 -1.27 -7.65
N LEU A 103 -0.21 -1.44 -8.27
CA LEU A 103 -1.16 -2.48 -7.86
C LEU A 103 -0.65 -3.88 -8.22
N CYS A 104 0.08 -4.02 -9.33
CA CYS A 104 0.80 -5.25 -9.67
C CYS A 104 1.91 -5.56 -8.66
N GLY A 105 2.65 -4.55 -8.19
CA GLY A 105 3.63 -4.70 -7.10
C GLY A 105 2.98 -5.17 -5.79
N TRP A 106 1.82 -4.63 -5.45
CA TRP A 106 1.04 -5.04 -4.29
C TRP A 106 0.57 -6.48 -4.32
N THR A 107 0.26 -7.03 -5.49
CA THR A 107 -0.03 -8.46 -5.63
C THR A 107 1.15 -9.31 -5.15
N ILE A 108 2.38 -8.92 -5.44
CA ILE A 108 3.57 -9.62 -4.95
C ILE A 108 3.72 -9.43 -3.44
N CYS A 109 3.51 -8.20 -2.94
CA CYS A 109 3.54 -7.92 -1.51
C CYS A 109 2.50 -8.73 -0.71
N GLU A 110 1.32 -8.97 -1.28
CA GLU A 110 0.27 -9.82 -0.69
C GLU A 110 0.76 -11.27 -0.53
N ARG A 111 1.33 -11.84 -1.60
CA ARG A 111 1.82 -13.23 -1.61
C ARG A 111 2.90 -13.49 -0.56
N TYR A 112 3.67 -12.47 -0.17
CA TYR A 112 4.76 -12.56 0.80
C TYR A 112 4.47 -11.86 2.14
N GLY A 113 3.21 -11.47 2.39
CA GLY A 113 2.77 -10.98 3.71
C GLY A 113 3.27 -9.59 4.11
N VAL A 114 3.70 -8.76 3.14
CA VAL A 114 4.25 -7.41 3.38
C VAL A 114 3.36 -6.29 2.81
N LEU A 115 2.15 -6.60 2.32
CA LEU A 115 1.26 -5.63 1.70
C LEU A 115 0.98 -4.40 2.59
N GLY A 116 0.65 -4.62 3.87
CA GLY A 116 0.35 -3.53 4.79
C GLY A 116 1.55 -2.62 5.13
N SER A 117 2.77 -3.13 4.97
CA SER A 117 4.04 -2.44 5.22
C SER A 117 4.72 -2.00 3.92
N SER A 118 4.07 -2.17 2.76
CA SER A 118 4.53 -1.60 1.50
C SER A 118 4.56 -0.07 1.58
N LYS A 119 5.59 0.53 0.99
CA LYS A 119 5.84 1.97 0.99
C LYS A 119 6.17 2.40 -0.43
N VAL A 120 5.92 3.66 -0.74
CA VAL A 120 6.25 4.27 -2.03
C VAL A 120 6.68 5.72 -1.83
N LEU A 121 7.41 6.30 -2.78
CA LEU A 121 7.51 7.76 -2.87
C LEU A 121 6.22 8.30 -3.51
N ALA A 122 5.37 8.94 -2.72
CA ALA A 122 4.07 9.43 -3.17
C ALA A 122 4.14 10.90 -3.64
N LYS A 123 3.30 11.30 -4.59
CA LYS A 123 3.15 12.71 -4.97
C LYS A 123 2.49 13.48 -3.83
N HIS A 124 2.99 14.67 -3.49
CA HIS A 124 2.48 15.49 -2.38
C HIS A 124 0.98 15.79 -2.49
N GLU A 125 0.47 15.95 -3.70
CA GLU A 125 -0.94 16.18 -4.00
C GLU A 125 -1.84 15.03 -3.52
N LEU A 126 -1.30 13.80 -3.38
CA LEU A 126 -2.04 12.63 -2.92
C LEU A 126 -2.46 12.75 -1.44
N LEU A 127 -1.85 13.63 -0.64
CA LEU A 127 -2.34 13.96 0.71
C LEU A 127 -3.78 14.49 0.71
N LYS A 128 -4.23 15.08 -0.40
CA LYS A 128 -5.59 15.61 -0.58
C LYS A 128 -6.60 14.52 -0.97
N VAL A 129 -6.14 13.33 -1.33
CA VAL A 129 -7.00 12.20 -1.71
C VAL A 129 -7.46 11.50 -0.44
N PRO A 130 -8.78 11.55 -0.11
CA PRO A 130 -9.30 10.88 1.07
C PRO A 130 -9.09 9.37 0.95
N LEU A 131 -9.12 8.67 2.09
CA LEU A 131 -8.90 7.23 2.18
C LEU A 131 -7.46 6.84 1.91
N ILE A 132 -7.01 6.94 0.66
CA ILE A 132 -5.71 6.46 0.22
C ILE A 132 -4.59 7.36 0.74
N GLY A 133 -4.67 8.66 0.46
CA GLY A 133 -3.67 9.63 0.88
C GLY A 133 -3.52 9.73 2.39
N TRP A 134 -4.65 9.67 3.11
CA TRP A 134 -4.66 9.69 4.57
C TRP A 134 -4.07 8.41 5.15
N THR A 135 -4.41 7.24 4.61
CA THR A 135 -3.79 5.97 5.02
C THR A 135 -2.28 6.01 4.82
N TRP A 136 -1.81 6.53 3.68
CA TRP A 136 -0.39 6.71 3.40
C TRP A 136 0.29 7.67 4.37
N TYR A 137 -0.37 8.77 4.75
CA TYR A 137 0.11 9.67 5.79
C TYR A 137 0.31 8.95 7.13
N PHE A 138 -0.69 8.19 7.59
CA PHE A 138 -0.57 7.44 8.84
C PHE A 138 0.47 6.31 8.78
N LEU A 139 0.74 5.78 7.59
CA LEU A 139 1.82 4.85 7.32
C LEU A 139 3.22 5.50 7.27
N GLU A 140 3.34 6.80 7.52
CA GLU A 140 4.63 7.53 7.43
C GLU A 140 5.28 7.41 6.04
N ILE A 141 4.46 7.35 4.98
CA ILE A 141 4.95 7.40 3.60
C ILE A 141 5.55 8.77 3.29
N VAL A 142 6.63 8.77 2.50
CA VAL A 142 7.33 9.98 2.07
C VAL A 142 6.61 10.60 0.88
N PHE A 143 6.22 11.87 1.02
CA PHE A 143 5.53 12.64 -0.03
C PHE A 143 6.47 13.67 -0.66
N CYS A 144 6.55 13.67 -1.99
CA CYS A 144 7.45 14.51 -2.79
C CYS A 144 6.69 15.52 -3.64
N LYS A 145 7.23 16.73 -3.76
CA LYS A 145 6.74 17.80 -4.64
C LYS A 145 7.21 17.66 -6.09
N ARG A 146 8.07 16.68 -6.38
CA ARG A 146 8.73 16.44 -7.68
C ARG A 146 9.73 17.53 -8.07
N LYS A 147 10.42 18.06 -7.06
CA LYS A 147 11.52 19.02 -7.22
C LYS A 147 12.65 18.60 -6.29
N TRP A 148 13.73 18.07 -6.84
CA TRP A 148 14.78 17.43 -6.06
C TRP A 148 15.37 18.34 -5.00
N GLU A 149 15.56 19.62 -5.32
CA GLU A 149 16.10 20.63 -4.40
C GLU A 149 15.22 20.82 -3.16
N GLU A 150 13.89 20.67 -3.30
CA GLU A 150 12.93 20.76 -2.20
C GLU A 150 12.74 19.40 -1.49
N ASP A 151 12.82 18.31 -2.23
CA ASP A 151 12.46 16.97 -1.74
C ASP A 151 13.63 16.23 -1.09
N ARG A 152 14.88 16.56 -1.41
CA ARG A 152 16.08 15.85 -0.94
C ARG A 152 16.07 15.62 0.57
N GLU A 153 15.91 16.69 1.35
CA GLU A 153 15.90 16.62 2.81
C GLU A 153 14.70 15.82 3.33
N THR A 154 13.52 15.99 2.72
CA THR A 154 12.30 15.25 3.08
C THR A 154 12.47 13.75 2.86
N VAL A 155 13.05 13.36 1.72
CA VAL A 155 13.30 11.96 1.37
C VAL A 155 14.31 11.34 2.34
N PHE A 156 15.45 11.99 2.57
CA PHE A 156 16.46 11.46 3.49
C PHE A 156 15.95 11.38 4.93
N SER A 157 15.20 12.39 5.41
CA SER A 157 14.62 12.38 6.75
C SER A 157 13.56 11.28 6.89
N GLY A 158 12.67 11.14 5.90
CA GLY A 158 11.66 10.10 5.84
C GLY A 158 12.27 8.69 5.87
N LEU A 159 13.23 8.42 4.99
CA LEU A 159 13.95 7.13 4.96
C LEU A 159 14.68 6.84 6.27
N ASN A 160 15.34 7.84 6.87
CA ASN A 160 15.99 7.69 8.17
C ASN A 160 14.98 7.35 9.27
N SER A 161 13.79 7.97 9.25
CA SER A 161 12.72 7.70 10.21
C SER A 161 12.14 6.29 10.09
N LEU A 162 12.26 5.66 8.92
CA LEU A 162 11.76 4.32 8.65
C LEU A 162 12.77 3.21 8.97
N ARG A 163 14.02 3.55 9.33
CA ARG A 163 15.07 2.55 9.63
C ARG A 163 14.72 1.60 10.77
N ASP A 164 13.90 2.04 11.71
CA ASP A 164 13.44 1.28 12.87
C ASP A 164 12.00 0.78 12.71
N TYR A 165 11.48 0.63 11.48
CA TYR A 165 10.12 0.14 11.26
C TYR A 165 10.00 -1.33 11.71
N PRO A 166 8.96 -1.71 12.46
CA PRO A 166 8.90 -3.01 13.14
C PRO A 166 8.49 -4.19 12.25
N GLU A 167 8.03 -3.92 11.03
CA GLU A 167 7.54 -4.90 10.06
C GLU A 167 8.46 -4.85 8.84
N TYR A 168 8.75 -5.97 8.20
CA TYR A 168 9.52 -5.97 6.96
C TYR A 168 8.82 -5.10 5.92
N MET A 169 9.53 -4.11 5.39
CA MET A 169 8.98 -3.13 4.46
C MET A 169 9.55 -3.35 3.09
N TRP A 170 8.67 -3.26 2.09
CA TRP A 170 9.07 -3.19 0.70
C TRP A 170 8.82 -1.76 0.22
N PHE A 171 9.90 -1.05 -0.06
CA PHE A 171 9.89 0.36 -0.41
C PHE A 171 10.08 0.52 -1.92
N GLU A 172 9.02 0.90 -2.61
CA GLU A 172 8.99 1.06 -4.05
C GLU A 172 9.41 2.48 -4.46
N THR A 173 10.37 2.56 -5.37
CA THR A 173 10.83 3.79 -6.01
C THR A 173 10.59 3.70 -7.51
N MET A 174 10.00 4.75 -8.06
CA MET A 174 9.61 4.91 -9.46
C MET A 174 10.15 6.23 -9.99
#